data_AF-A0A1V2PVG0-F1
#
_entry.id   AF-A0A1V2PVG0-F1
#
_cell.length_a   1.000
_cell.length_b   1.000
_cell.length_c   1.000
_cell.angle_alpha   90.00
_cell.angle_beta   90.00
_cell.angle_gamma   90.00
#
_symmetry.space_group_name_H-M   'P 1'
#
loop_
_entity.id
_entity.type
_entity.pdbx_description
1 polymer ?
#
loop_
_entity_poly.entity_id
_entity_poly.type
_entity_poly.pdbx_seq_one_letter_code
_entity_poly.pdbx_strand_id
1 'polypeptide(L)'
;MTTDQAWITVKATPSAPMTDPHRLSGEALAAWVRNHVSTWPAPIPIGAEEPRTEPALFVFSSDGPDIRYALEAHTDGSSVLRLPVGGLRRNPADGETVLAVGEGAVAWISVAAVRLASAYAEHLGCRGELSIEVNLGEGTAMNSYPHEIWNRGSDGFHPVGTRVRSVRPCGARFSLAECGGASLPLLVRPLLVELLGQFGLIDSRHIDVDGVVRRGNFTGHDDRILAWVTAIGAASRP
;
A
#
# COMPACT_ATOMS: atom_id res chain seq x y z
N MET A 1 -5.69 -20.95 5.38
CA MET A 1 -6.42 -19.76 4.91
C MET A 1 -6.30 -19.71 3.39
N THR A 2 -7.37 -20.02 2.67
CA THR A 2 -7.46 -19.83 1.21
C THR A 2 -7.97 -18.42 0.99
N THR A 3 -7.07 -17.47 0.72
CA THR A 3 -7.45 -16.08 0.48
C THR A 3 -7.70 -15.87 -1.00
N ASP A 4 -8.97 -15.86 -1.40
CA ASP A 4 -9.46 -15.47 -2.74
C ASP A 4 -9.28 -13.97 -3.02
N GLN A 5 -8.21 -13.39 -2.48
CA GLN A 5 -7.95 -11.96 -2.44
C GLN A 5 -6.65 -11.64 -3.17
N ALA A 6 -6.64 -10.49 -3.84
CA ALA A 6 -5.43 -9.93 -4.40
C ALA A 6 -4.75 -9.08 -3.34
N TRP A 7 -3.47 -9.32 -3.10
CA TRP A 7 -2.69 -8.58 -2.13
C TRP A 7 -1.68 -7.67 -2.81
N ILE A 8 -1.56 -6.45 -2.31
CA ILE A 8 -0.39 -5.61 -2.54
C ILE A 8 0.51 -5.71 -1.32
N THR A 9 1.78 -6.00 -1.55
CA THR A 9 2.83 -6.00 -0.54
C THR A 9 3.79 -4.87 -0.84
N VAL A 10 4.02 -4.00 0.13
CA VAL A 10 5.00 -2.92 0.06
C VAL A 10 6.08 -3.20 1.10
N LYS A 11 7.29 -3.51 0.63
CA LYS A 11 8.47 -3.67 1.47
C LYS A 11 9.27 -2.39 1.44
N ALA A 12 9.77 -1.99 2.60
CA ALA A 12 10.57 -0.80 2.75
C ALA A 12 11.83 -1.10 3.53
N THR A 13 12.98 -0.65 3.03
CA THR A 13 14.28 -0.87 3.65
C THR A 13 15.10 0.42 3.63
N PRO A 14 15.45 1.00 4.80
CA PRO A 14 16.29 2.18 4.86
C PRO A 14 17.72 1.85 4.42
N SER A 15 18.37 2.77 3.69
CA SER A 15 19.74 2.59 3.18
C SER A 15 20.81 2.78 4.26
N ALA A 16 20.55 3.64 5.24
CA ALA A 16 21.39 3.81 6.42
C ALA A 16 20.64 3.29 7.66
N PRO A 17 21.12 2.22 8.30
CA PRO A 17 20.49 1.67 9.49
C PRO A 17 20.52 2.67 10.65
N MET A 18 19.67 2.40 11.64
CA MET A 18 19.51 3.20 12.86
C MET A 18 20.86 3.60 13.47
N THR A 19 21.04 4.90 13.73
CA THR A 19 22.29 5.46 14.27
C THR A 19 22.39 5.38 15.79
N ASP A 20 21.29 5.08 16.49
CA ASP A 20 21.28 4.88 17.95
C ASP A 20 20.22 3.84 18.38
N PRO A 21 20.60 2.56 18.57
CA PRO A 21 19.68 1.48 18.96
C PRO A 21 19.13 1.56 20.38
N HIS A 22 19.59 2.50 21.21
CA HIS A 22 19.32 2.46 22.65
C HIS A 22 18.00 3.08 23.11
N ARG A 23 17.12 3.57 22.21
CA ARG A 23 16.07 4.52 22.62
C ARG A 23 14.63 4.03 22.73
N LEU A 24 14.26 2.84 22.25
CA LEU A 24 12.86 2.41 22.34
C LEU A 24 12.77 0.99 22.88
N SER A 25 12.22 0.84 24.08
CA SER A 25 11.72 -0.46 24.51
C SER A 25 10.67 -0.94 23.51
N GLY A 26 10.56 -2.26 23.31
CA GLY A 26 9.56 -2.80 22.38
C GLY A 26 8.13 -2.34 22.71
N GLU A 27 7.84 -2.09 24.00
CA GLU A 27 6.57 -1.50 24.44
C GLU A 27 6.36 -0.06 23.96
N ALA A 28 7.39 0.79 24.04
CA ALA A 28 7.31 2.18 23.58
C ALA A 28 7.15 2.25 22.05
N LEU A 29 7.85 1.37 21.32
CA LEU A 29 7.72 1.25 19.87
C LEU A 29 6.32 0.73 19.49
N ALA A 30 5.84 -0.31 20.15
CA ALA A 30 4.48 -0.82 19.94
C ALA A 30 3.41 0.23 20.26
N ALA A 31 3.61 1.06 21.28
CA ALA A 31 2.72 2.18 21.60
C ALA A 31 2.78 3.30 20.55
N TRP A 32 3.99 3.65 20.06
CA TRP A 32 4.15 4.63 18.99
C TRP A 32 3.49 4.16 17.70
N VAL A 33 3.75 2.91 17.27
CA VAL A 33 3.11 2.35 16.07
C VAL A 33 1.60 2.26 16.28
N ARG A 34 1.10 1.78 17.43
CA ARG A 34 -0.36 1.81 17.70
C ARG A 34 -0.96 3.20 17.58
N ASN A 35 -0.32 4.22 18.16
CA ASN A 35 -0.81 5.60 18.10
C ASN A 35 -0.70 6.21 16.70
N HIS A 36 0.42 6.01 16.01
CA HIS A 36 0.64 6.58 14.69
C HIS A 36 -0.22 5.90 13.64
N VAL A 37 -0.42 4.59 13.74
CA VAL A 37 -1.30 3.84 12.84
C VAL A 37 -2.77 4.13 13.21
N SER A 38 -3.17 4.25 14.49
CA SER A 38 -4.56 4.57 14.88
C SER A 38 -5.01 5.98 14.53
N THR A 39 -4.06 6.93 14.53
CA THR A 39 -4.26 8.31 14.06
C THR A 39 -3.97 8.47 12.58
N TRP A 40 -3.49 7.41 11.94
CA TRP A 40 -3.25 7.40 10.53
C TRP A 40 -4.59 7.53 9.81
N PRO A 41 -4.64 8.32 8.75
CA PRO A 41 -5.84 8.35 7.94
C PRO A 41 -5.81 7.14 7.01
N ALA A 42 -6.02 5.93 7.54
CA ALA A 42 -6.29 4.78 6.72
C ALA A 42 -7.81 4.58 6.66
N PRO A 43 -8.42 4.45 5.47
CA PRO A 43 -9.70 3.80 5.22
C PRO A 43 -9.82 2.38 5.80
N ILE A 44 -8.78 1.89 6.48
CA ILE A 44 -8.46 0.50 6.72
C ILE A 44 -8.25 0.40 8.23
N PRO A 45 -9.32 0.01 8.96
CA PRO A 45 -9.27 -0.04 10.41
C PRO A 45 -8.21 -1.05 10.83
N ILE A 46 -7.36 -0.64 11.76
CA ILE A 46 -6.46 -1.54 12.48
C ILE A 46 -7.33 -2.44 13.36
N GLY A 47 -6.99 -3.71 13.47
CA GLY A 47 -7.56 -4.56 14.50
C GLY A 47 -7.40 -3.90 15.87
N ALA A 48 -8.39 -4.03 16.74
CA ALA A 48 -8.30 -3.54 18.12
C ALA A 48 -7.34 -4.37 18.99
N GLU A 49 -6.76 -5.44 18.43
CA GLU A 49 -5.93 -6.40 19.12
C GLU A 49 -4.49 -5.92 19.32
N GLU A 50 -3.83 -6.51 20.31
CA GLU A 50 -2.43 -6.21 20.59
C GLU A 50 -1.52 -6.82 19.53
N PRO A 51 -0.49 -6.10 19.06
CA PRO A 51 0.45 -6.64 18.10
C PRO A 51 1.24 -7.81 18.67
N ARG A 52 1.48 -8.83 17.84
CA ARG A 52 2.43 -9.89 18.19
C ARG A 52 3.83 -9.28 18.24
N THR A 53 4.52 -9.48 19.35
CA THR A 53 5.86 -8.93 19.59
C THR A 53 6.89 -10.06 19.65
N GLU A 54 7.93 -9.93 18.82
CA GLU A 54 9.10 -10.80 18.77
C GLU A 54 10.36 -9.94 18.92
N PRO A 55 11.53 -10.50 19.30
CA PRO A 55 12.73 -9.72 19.65
C PRO A 55 13.23 -8.71 18.59
N ALA A 56 12.81 -8.84 17.32
CA ALA A 56 13.18 -7.94 16.23
C ALA A 56 12.00 -7.54 15.32
N LEU A 57 10.77 -7.84 15.74
CA LEU A 57 9.61 -7.79 14.86
C LEU A 57 8.32 -7.48 15.65
N PHE A 58 7.56 -6.54 15.13
CA PHE A 58 6.19 -6.27 15.55
C PHE A 58 5.25 -6.60 14.41
N VAL A 59 4.24 -7.43 14.67
CA VAL A 59 3.23 -7.80 13.68
C VAL A 59 1.89 -7.23 14.11
N PHE A 60 1.33 -6.36 13.27
CA PHE A 60 -0.02 -5.83 13.40
C PHE A 60 -0.91 -6.48 12.36
N SER A 61 -2.00 -7.13 12.79
CA SER A 61 -3.03 -7.69 11.92
C SER A 61 -4.41 -7.24 12.38
N SER A 62 -5.37 -7.18 11.46
CA SER A 62 -6.77 -7.25 11.85
C SER A 62 -7.16 -8.72 12.02
N ASP A 63 -7.55 -9.13 13.21
CA ASP A 63 -8.09 -10.47 13.43
C ASP A 63 -9.58 -10.52 13.10
N GLY A 64 -9.96 -11.59 12.41
CA GLY A 64 -11.31 -11.83 11.90
C GLY A 64 -11.29 -12.60 10.57
N PRO A 65 -12.41 -13.22 10.16
CA PRO A 65 -12.53 -13.94 8.89
C PRO A 65 -12.32 -13.05 7.65
N ASP A 66 -12.35 -11.72 7.82
CA ASP A 66 -12.18 -10.69 6.79
C ASP A 66 -10.86 -9.93 6.95
N ILE A 67 -9.71 -10.60 7.06
CA ILE A 67 -8.38 -9.97 7.23
C ILE A 67 -8.19 -8.80 6.23
N ARG A 68 -7.93 -7.59 6.75
CA ARG A 68 -7.90 -6.33 5.97
C ARG A 68 -6.50 -5.74 5.78
N TYR A 69 -5.51 -6.14 6.57
CA TYR A 69 -4.10 -5.76 6.38
C TYR A 69 -3.18 -6.60 7.29
N ALA A 70 -1.89 -6.59 6.98
CA ALA A 70 -0.80 -7.02 7.86
C ALA A 70 0.37 -6.04 7.77
N LEU A 71 0.92 -5.61 8.90
CA LEU A 71 2.15 -4.80 8.98
C LEU A 71 3.18 -5.53 9.82
N GLU A 72 4.36 -5.76 9.24
CA GLU A 72 5.56 -6.19 9.91
C GLU A 72 6.48 -4.99 10.05
N ALA A 73 6.88 -4.66 11.27
CA ALA A 73 7.78 -3.57 11.59
C ALA A 73 9.02 -4.12 12.29
N HIS A 74 10.18 -3.94 11.69
CA HIS A 74 11.45 -4.52 12.16
C HIS A 74 12.27 -3.50 12.93
N THR A 75 13.05 -3.97 13.88
CA THR A 75 13.88 -3.10 14.73
C THR A 75 15.01 -2.38 13.99
N ASP A 76 15.31 -2.78 12.74
CA ASP A 76 16.29 -2.13 11.88
C ASP A 76 15.72 -0.96 11.05
N GLY A 77 14.43 -0.65 11.20
CA GLY A 77 13.74 0.38 10.42
C GLY A 77 13.07 -0.13 9.15
N SER A 78 13.26 -1.41 8.79
CA SER A 78 12.53 -2.01 7.69
C SER A 78 11.09 -2.35 8.06
N SER A 79 10.21 -2.36 7.06
CA SER A 79 8.80 -2.68 7.26
C SER A 79 8.19 -3.37 6.05
N VAL A 80 7.24 -4.26 6.29
CA VAL A 80 6.43 -4.90 5.24
C VAL A 80 4.97 -4.63 5.52
N LEU A 81 4.30 -3.91 4.61
CA LEU A 81 2.87 -3.65 4.69
C LEU A 81 2.14 -4.45 3.60
N ARG A 82 1.11 -5.20 3.98
CA ARG A 82 0.30 -6.03 3.07
C ARG A 82 -1.17 -5.68 3.20
N LEU A 83 -1.85 -5.44 2.08
CA LEU A 83 -3.29 -5.15 2.06
C LEU A 83 -4.01 -5.81 0.88
N PRO A 84 -5.28 -6.19 1.05
CA PRO A 84 -6.10 -6.64 -0.05
C PRO A 84 -6.45 -5.44 -0.95
N VAL A 85 -6.15 -5.59 -2.24
CA VAL A 85 -6.48 -4.64 -3.32
C VAL A 85 -7.58 -5.17 -4.23
N GLY A 86 -8.10 -6.36 -3.96
CA GLY A 86 -9.02 -7.02 -4.86
C GLY A 86 -9.37 -8.44 -4.45
N GLY A 87 -10.00 -9.17 -5.36
CA GLY A 87 -10.38 -10.56 -5.14
C GLY A 87 -10.93 -11.23 -6.38
N LEU A 88 -11.29 -12.51 -6.25
CA LEU A 88 -11.80 -13.29 -7.37
C LEU A 88 -13.12 -12.72 -7.89
N ARG A 89 -13.19 -12.54 -9.20
CA ARG A 89 -14.39 -12.11 -9.92
C ARG A 89 -14.52 -12.88 -11.22
N ARG A 90 -15.75 -13.01 -11.69
CA ARG A 90 -16.01 -13.50 -13.04
C ARG A 90 -15.95 -12.33 -14.01
N ASN A 91 -15.09 -12.40 -15.02
CA ASN A 91 -15.00 -11.37 -16.03
C ASN A 91 -16.30 -11.39 -16.88
N PRO A 92 -16.98 -10.23 -17.06
CA PRO A 92 -18.26 -10.19 -17.75
C PRO A 92 -18.16 -10.40 -19.27
N ALA A 93 -16.97 -10.23 -19.88
CA ALA A 93 -16.78 -10.34 -21.32
C ALA A 93 -16.65 -11.80 -21.79
N ASP A 94 -15.97 -12.66 -21.02
CA ASP A 94 -15.69 -14.05 -21.39
C ASP A 94 -16.10 -15.09 -20.34
N GLY A 95 -16.54 -14.65 -19.15
CA GLY A 95 -16.96 -15.54 -18.08
C GLY A 95 -15.82 -16.23 -17.33
N GLU A 96 -14.55 -15.90 -17.61
CA GLU A 96 -13.39 -16.49 -16.90
C GLU A 96 -13.31 -15.95 -15.46
N THR A 97 -12.88 -16.79 -14.52
CA THR A 97 -12.55 -16.32 -13.17
C THR A 97 -11.17 -15.68 -13.20
N VAL A 98 -11.12 -14.41 -12.81
CA VAL A 98 -9.91 -13.60 -12.73
C VAL A 98 -9.73 -13.10 -11.31
N LEU A 99 -8.49 -12.76 -10.98
CA LEU A 99 -8.21 -11.98 -9.81
C LEU A 99 -8.30 -10.48 -10.16
N ALA A 100 -9.42 -9.85 -9.78
CA ALA A 100 -9.71 -8.46 -10.08
C ALA A 100 -9.09 -7.53 -9.03
N VAL A 101 -8.16 -6.69 -9.46
CA VAL A 101 -7.38 -5.74 -8.65
C VAL A 101 -7.89 -4.31 -8.89
N GLY A 102 -8.26 -3.58 -7.85
CA GLY A 102 -8.70 -2.19 -8.00
C GLY A 102 -7.54 -1.24 -8.33
N GLU A 103 -7.58 -0.56 -9.48
CA GLU A 103 -6.54 0.42 -9.90
C GLU A 103 -6.31 1.50 -8.84
N GLY A 104 -7.39 2.12 -8.38
CA GLY A 104 -7.34 3.12 -7.32
C GLY A 104 -6.85 2.53 -5.98
N ALA A 105 -7.22 1.28 -5.67
CA ALA A 105 -6.74 0.65 -4.45
C ALA A 105 -5.21 0.47 -4.48
N VAL A 106 -4.63 0.07 -5.62
CA VAL A 106 -3.18 -0.02 -5.81
C VAL A 106 -2.53 1.35 -5.62
N ALA A 107 -3.01 2.38 -6.33
CA ALA A 107 -2.45 3.73 -6.23
C ALA A 107 -2.48 4.27 -4.80
N TRP A 108 -3.63 4.14 -4.14
CA TRP A 108 -3.85 4.60 -2.78
C TRP A 108 -2.92 3.89 -1.79
N ILE A 109 -2.93 2.55 -1.82
CA ILE A 109 -2.21 1.74 -0.84
C ILE A 109 -0.72 1.96 -0.98
N SER A 110 -0.18 2.07 -2.20
CA SER A 110 1.25 2.33 -2.37
C SER A 110 1.67 3.67 -1.74
N VAL A 111 0.93 4.76 -1.98
CA VAL A 111 1.30 6.07 -1.41
C VAL A 111 1.19 6.05 0.11
N ALA A 112 0.11 5.48 0.65
CA ALA A 112 -0.04 5.33 2.09
C ALA A 112 1.12 4.48 2.66
N ALA A 113 1.41 3.32 2.09
CA ALA A 113 2.46 2.43 2.56
C ALA A 113 3.84 3.11 2.64
N VAL A 114 4.20 3.87 1.60
CA VAL A 114 5.47 4.62 1.58
C VAL A 114 5.51 5.68 2.68
N ARG A 115 4.39 6.35 2.95
CA ARG A 115 4.30 7.29 4.09
C ARG A 115 4.52 6.59 5.43
N LEU A 116 3.93 5.42 5.63
CA LEU A 116 4.08 4.69 6.90
C LEU A 116 5.52 4.25 7.09
N ALA A 117 6.08 3.62 6.07
CA ALA A 117 7.42 3.10 6.09
C ALA A 117 8.45 4.21 6.35
N SER A 118 8.28 5.38 5.71
CA SER A 118 9.15 6.53 5.97
C SER A 118 8.99 7.08 7.38
N ALA A 119 7.76 7.29 7.86
CA ALA A 119 7.52 7.74 9.23
C ALA A 119 8.09 6.77 10.29
N TYR A 120 7.97 5.47 10.05
CA TYR A 120 8.53 4.43 10.91
C TYR A 120 10.07 4.46 10.90
N ALA A 121 10.68 4.49 9.71
CA ALA A 121 12.14 4.58 9.58
C ALA A 121 12.69 5.86 10.23
N GLU A 122 12.04 7.01 10.04
CA GLU A 122 12.40 8.27 10.68
C GLU A 122 12.25 8.21 12.21
N HIS A 123 11.18 7.58 12.71
CA HIS A 123 10.98 7.38 14.14
C HIS A 123 12.10 6.56 14.78
N LEU A 124 12.62 5.57 14.06
CA LEU A 124 13.79 4.78 14.45
C LEU A 124 15.13 5.47 14.16
N GLY A 125 15.12 6.72 13.70
CA GLY A 125 16.34 7.50 13.46
C GLY A 125 17.14 7.06 12.23
N CYS A 126 16.54 6.30 11.32
CA CYS A 126 17.12 6.00 10.01
C CYS A 126 17.25 7.28 9.17
N ARG A 127 18.20 7.28 8.23
CA ARG A 127 18.47 8.43 7.34
C ARG A 127 18.79 7.94 5.92
N GLY A 128 18.83 8.90 4.99
CA GLY A 128 19.19 8.63 3.60
C GLY A 128 17.98 8.18 2.79
N GLU A 129 18.11 7.08 2.07
CA GLU A 129 17.09 6.59 1.15
C GLU A 129 16.25 5.48 1.79
N LEU A 130 15.03 5.33 1.28
CA LEU A 130 14.13 4.23 1.54
C LEU A 130 13.94 3.46 0.23
N SER A 131 14.44 2.23 0.19
CA SER A 131 14.16 1.31 -0.91
C SER A 131 12.77 0.74 -0.73
N ILE A 132 11.90 0.95 -1.72
CA ILE A 132 10.53 0.46 -1.75
C ILE A 132 10.40 -0.61 -2.82
N GLU A 133 9.85 -1.77 -2.47
CA GLU A 133 9.42 -2.80 -3.41
C GLU A 133 7.90 -2.97 -3.28
N VAL A 134 7.18 -2.84 -4.39
CA VAL A 134 5.75 -3.11 -4.48
C VAL A 134 5.54 -4.38 -5.27
N ASN A 135 4.85 -5.34 -4.68
CA ASN A 135 4.48 -6.59 -5.31
C ASN A 135 2.96 -6.75 -5.32
N LEU A 136 2.42 -7.22 -6.44
CA LEU A 136 1.04 -7.68 -6.55
C LEU A 136 1.04 -9.21 -6.54
N GLY A 137 0.78 -9.77 -5.36
CA GLY A 137 0.51 -11.19 -5.21
C GLY A 137 1.23 -11.87 -4.07
N GLU A 138 0.41 -12.36 -3.14
CA GLU A 138 0.77 -13.39 -2.16
C GLU A 138 -0.41 -14.37 -2.03
N GLY A 139 -0.12 -15.66 -1.86
CA GLY A 139 -1.12 -16.72 -1.66
C GLY A 139 -1.35 -17.65 -2.86
N THR A 140 -2.01 -18.78 -2.60
CA THR A 140 -2.23 -19.87 -3.57
C THR A 140 -3.18 -19.49 -4.73
N ALA A 141 -4.10 -18.55 -4.50
CA ALA A 141 -5.01 -18.05 -5.53
C ALA A 141 -4.28 -17.25 -6.63
N MET A 142 -3.20 -16.54 -6.30
CA MET A 142 -2.42 -15.75 -7.27
C MET A 142 -1.78 -16.63 -8.34
N ASN A 143 -1.30 -17.83 -7.99
CA ASN A 143 -0.70 -18.73 -8.97
C ASN A 143 -1.74 -19.47 -9.84
N SER A 144 -3.03 -19.35 -9.48
CA SER A 144 -4.11 -20.14 -10.07
C SER A 144 -4.97 -19.34 -11.05
N TYR A 145 -5.05 -18.02 -10.90
CA TYR A 145 -5.91 -17.15 -11.70
C TYR A 145 -5.14 -16.01 -12.36
N PRO A 146 -5.46 -15.66 -13.61
CA PRO A 146 -4.90 -14.46 -14.23
C PRO A 146 -5.40 -13.20 -13.52
N HIS A 147 -4.59 -12.15 -13.55
CA HIS A 147 -4.83 -10.89 -12.88
C HIS A 147 -5.35 -9.87 -13.88
N GLU A 148 -6.28 -9.04 -13.43
CA GLU A 148 -6.79 -7.91 -14.19
C GLU A 148 -6.89 -6.69 -13.30
N ILE A 149 -6.52 -5.52 -13.83
CA ILE A 149 -6.83 -4.26 -13.18
C ILE A 149 -8.29 -3.91 -13.50
N TRP A 150 -9.05 -3.52 -12.49
CA TRP A 150 -10.44 -3.13 -12.59
C TRP A 150 -10.60 -1.70 -12.06
N ASN A 151 -11.44 -0.94 -12.73
CA ASN A 151 -11.78 0.43 -12.32
C ASN A 151 -13.30 0.61 -12.30
N ARG A 152 -13.77 1.59 -11.55
CA ARG A 152 -15.18 1.96 -11.46
C ARG A 152 -15.55 2.86 -12.64
N GLY A 153 -16.48 2.40 -13.46
CA GLY A 153 -17.17 3.18 -14.48
C GLY A 153 -18.57 3.64 -14.01
N SER A 154 -19.34 4.21 -14.92
CA SER A 154 -20.73 4.64 -14.67
C SER A 154 -21.65 3.47 -14.28
N ASP A 155 -21.38 2.29 -14.84
CA ASP A 155 -22.28 1.14 -14.77
C ASP A 155 -21.77 0.03 -13.83
N GLY A 156 -20.67 0.28 -13.12
CA GLY A 156 -20.09 -0.68 -12.18
C GLY A 156 -18.57 -0.78 -12.29
N PHE A 157 -18.02 -1.91 -11.84
CA PHE A 157 -16.58 -2.20 -11.96
C PHE A 157 -16.32 -3.01 -13.23
N HIS A 158 -15.33 -2.58 -14.00
CA HIS A 158 -14.97 -3.21 -15.27
C HIS A 158 -13.45 -3.37 -15.39
N PRO A 159 -12.98 -4.40 -16.11
CA PRO A 159 -11.57 -4.56 -16.41
C PRO A 159 -11.05 -3.38 -17.23
N VAL A 160 -9.82 -2.97 -16.93
CA VAL A 160 -9.07 -1.94 -17.65
C VAL A 160 -7.68 -2.47 -17.97
N GLY A 161 -7.22 -2.22 -19.20
CA GLY A 161 -5.96 -2.76 -19.68
C GLY A 161 -6.06 -4.25 -20.05
N THR A 162 -4.96 -4.96 -19.88
CA THR A 162 -4.75 -6.32 -20.36
C THR A 162 -4.61 -7.29 -19.19
N ARG A 163 -5.22 -8.47 -19.34
CA ARG A 163 -5.08 -9.60 -18.42
C ARG A 163 -3.65 -10.15 -18.44
N VAL A 164 -3.06 -10.39 -17.27
CA VAL A 164 -1.70 -10.96 -17.13
C VAL A 164 -1.71 -12.19 -16.22
N ARG A 165 -0.76 -13.11 -16.40
CA ARG A 165 -0.64 -14.31 -15.53
C ARG A 165 0.35 -14.15 -14.39
N SER A 166 1.24 -13.17 -14.50
CA SER A 166 2.23 -12.86 -13.49
C SER A 166 2.51 -11.37 -13.51
N VAL A 167 2.81 -10.83 -12.33
CA VAL A 167 3.23 -9.45 -12.14
C VAL A 167 4.62 -9.50 -11.52
N ARG A 168 5.55 -8.75 -12.09
CA ARG A 168 6.89 -8.61 -11.52
C ARG A 168 6.85 -7.54 -10.42
N PRO A 169 7.59 -7.71 -9.32
CA PRO A 169 7.77 -6.63 -8.35
C PRO A 169 8.36 -5.39 -9.02
N CYS A 170 7.89 -4.21 -8.61
CA CYS A 170 8.43 -2.92 -9.02
C CYS A 170 9.17 -2.29 -7.84
N GLY A 171 10.33 -1.70 -8.11
CA GLY A 171 11.21 -1.16 -7.07
C GLY A 171 11.57 0.29 -7.33
N ALA A 172 11.63 1.09 -6.27
CA ALA A 172 12.11 2.47 -6.33
C ALA A 172 12.91 2.82 -5.07
N ARG A 173 13.71 3.89 -5.14
CA ARG A 173 14.37 4.49 -3.98
C ARG A 173 13.90 5.91 -3.84
N PHE A 174 13.56 6.29 -2.62
CA PHE A 174 13.11 7.64 -2.29
C PHE A 174 13.98 8.22 -1.18
N SER A 175 14.23 9.51 -1.20
CA SER A 175 14.79 10.19 -0.03
C SER A 175 13.77 10.15 1.12
N LEU A 176 14.19 9.71 2.31
CA LEU A 176 13.32 9.68 3.49
C LEU A 176 12.73 11.06 3.78
N ALA A 177 13.56 12.11 3.65
CA ALA A 177 13.14 13.50 3.88
C ALA A 177 12.03 13.96 2.91
N GLU A 178 11.98 13.41 1.70
CA GLU A 178 10.97 13.78 0.70
C GLU A 178 9.67 12.99 0.89
N CYS A 179 9.74 11.77 1.42
CA CYS A 179 8.56 10.94 1.73
C CYS A 179 7.65 11.57 2.80
N GLY A 180 8.21 12.43 3.65
CA GLY A 180 7.51 13.22 4.65
C GLY A 180 6.70 14.42 4.09
N GLY A 181 6.86 14.76 2.82
CA GLY A 181 6.32 15.98 2.21
C GLY A 181 4.99 15.81 1.43
N ALA A 182 4.41 16.95 1.06
CA ALA A 182 3.21 17.04 0.23
C ALA A 182 3.39 16.48 -1.19
N SER A 183 4.65 16.37 -1.65
CA SER A 183 5.03 15.82 -2.96
C SER A 183 5.07 14.30 -3.01
N LEU A 184 4.81 13.60 -1.90
CA LEU A 184 4.85 12.13 -1.85
C LEU A 184 4.08 11.43 -2.99
N PRO A 185 2.85 11.86 -3.38
CA PRO A 185 2.17 11.26 -4.52
C PRO A 185 2.97 11.31 -5.83
N LEU A 186 3.70 12.42 -6.09
CA LEU A 186 4.57 12.54 -7.26
C LEU A 186 5.76 11.59 -7.19
N LEU A 187 6.36 11.42 -6.02
CA LEU A 187 7.47 10.49 -5.82
C LEU A 187 7.05 9.06 -6.13
N VAL A 188 5.85 8.66 -5.70
CA VAL A 188 5.33 7.29 -5.88
C VAL A 188 4.78 7.06 -7.29
N ARG A 189 4.41 8.11 -8.03
CA ARG A 189 3.79 8.01 -9.35
C ARG A 189 4.58 7.15 -10.37
N PRO A 190 5.91 7.29 -10.54
CA PRO A 190 6.68 6.43 -11.45
C PRO A 190 6.58 4.94 -11.12
N LEU A 191 6.60 4.59 -9.83
CA LEU A 191 6.46 3.22 -9.35
C LEU A 191 5.09 2.64 -9.71
N LEU A 192 4.03 3.45 -9.59
CA LEU A 192 2.68 3.08 -9.99
C LEU A 192 2.54 2.91 -11.51
N VAL A 193 3.14 3.80 -12.29
CA VAL A 193 3.15 3.71 -13.75
C VAL A 193 3.87 2.45 -14.20
N GLU A 194 4.99 2.10 -13.58
CA GLU A 194 5.72 0.86 -13.88
C GLU A 194 4.86 -0.38 -13.55
N LEU A 195 4.25 -0.42 -12.36
CA LEU A 195 3.42 -1.54 -11.92
C LEU A 195 2.18 -1.72 -12.81
N LEU A 196 1.42 -0.64 -13.03
CA LEU A 196 0.21 -0.66 -13.86
C LEU A 196 0.53 -0.83 -15.35
N GLY A 197 1.72 -0.40 -15.79
CA GLY A 197 2.23 -0.60 -17.14
C GLY A 197 2.37 -2.06 -17.54
N GLN A 198 2.60 -2.96 -16.58
CA GLN A 198 2.60 -4.41 -16.83
C GLN A 198 1.23 -4.93 -17.33
N PHE A 199 0.15 -4.22 -17.00
CA PHE A 199 -1.21 -4.48 -17.49
C PHE A 199 -1.58 -3.61 -18.70
N GLY A 200 -0.61 -2.93 -19.33
CA GLY A 200 -0.85 -2.05 -20.47
C GLY A 200 -1.45 -0.68 -20.11
N LEU A 201 -1.43 -0.29 -18.83
CA LEU A 201 -1.89 1.03 -18.37
C LEU A 201 -0.70 2.00 -18.32
N ILE A 202 -0.69 2.98 -19.24
CA ILE A 202 0.47 3.86 -19.46
C ILE A 202 0.51 5.13 -18.60
N ASP A 203 -0.54 5.40 -17.82
CA ASP A 203 -0.62 6.57 -16.95
C ASP A 203 -1.29 6.24 -15.61
N SER A 204 -0.88 6.93 -14.55
CA SER A 204 -1.56 6.88 -13.26
C SER A 204 -2.71 7.88 -13.27
N ARG A 205 -3.90 7.43 -13.68
CA ARG A 205 -5.10 8.28 -13.71
C ARG A 205 -5.51 8.81 -12.32
N HIS A 206 -4.94 8.24 -11.26
CA HIS A 206 -5.25 8.57 -9.87
C HIS A 206 -4.36 9.67 -9.28
N ILE A 207 -3.21 9.96 -9.91
CA ILE A 207 -2.29 11.02 -9.52
C ILE A 207 -1.89 11.77 -10.77
N ASP A 208 -2.30 13.03 -10.88
CA ASP A 208 -1.95 13.83 -12.05
C ASP A 208 -0.49 14.33 -12.03
N VAL A 209 -0.14 15.05 -13.10
CA VAL A 209 1.21 15.59 -13.31
C VAL A 209 1.63 16.59 -12.25
N ASP A 210 0.67 17.20 -11.53
CA ASP A 210 0.92 18.15 -10.45
C ASP A 210 0.96 17.46 -9.07
N GLY A 211 0.73 16.15 -9.03
CA GLY A 211 0.72 15.37 -7.79
C GLY A 211 -0.61 15.37 -7.07
N VAL A 212 -1.66 15.91 -7.69
CA VAL A 212 -2.98 15.99 -7.07
C VAL A 212 -3.66 14.64 -7.19
N VAL A 213 -4.07 14.11 -6.05
CA VAL A 213 -4.80 12.85 -5.95
C VAL A 213 -6.23 13.05 -6.42
N ARG A 214 -6.65 12.31 -7.46
CA ARG A 214 -7.99 12.41 -8.06
C ARG A 214 -8.97 11.46 -7.40
N ARG A 215 -9.76 11.96 -6.45
CA ARG A 215 -10.61 11.16 -5.55
C ARG A 215 -11.68 10.37 -6.29
N GLY A 216 -12.33 10.96 -7.28
CA GLY A 216 -13.40 10.31 -8.05
C GLY A 216 -12.92 9.19 -8.99
N ASN A 217 -11.62 9.08 -9.21
CA ASN A 217 -11.04 7.92 -9.89
C ASN A 217 -10.83 6.75 -8.92
N PHE A 218 -10.89 6.94 -7.61
CA PHE A 218 -10.88 5.83 -6.66
C PHE A 218 -12.29 5.29 -6.45
N THR A 219 -12.36 4.01 -6.10
CA THR A 219 -13.51 3.11 -6.26
C THR A 219 -14.76 3.40 -5.38
N GLY A 220 -14.85 4.56 -4.72
CA GLY A 220 -15.91 4.90 -3.78
C GLY A 220 -15.41 5.17 -2.35
N HIS A 221 -14.21 5.73 -2.24
CA HIS A 221 -13.57 6.03 -0.95
C HIS A 221 -13.24 7.51 -0.81
N ASP A 222 -13.90 8.39 -1.55
CA ASP A 222 -13.59 9.81 -1.69
C ASP A 222 -13.40 10.51 -0.33
N ASP A 223 -14.32 10.33 0.61
CA ASP A 223 -14.23 10.93 1.94
C ASP A 223 -13.03 10.40 2.73
N ARG A 224 -12.76 9.10 2.62
CA ARG A 224 -11.61 8.48 3.29
C ARG A 224 -10.30 8.92 2.64
N ILE A 225 -10.31 9.17 1.33
CA ILE A 225 -9.17 9.69 0.59
C ILE A 225 -8.90 11.13 0.93
N LEU A 226 -9.96 11.94 1.07
CA LEU A 226 -9.87 13.32 1.53
C LEU A 226 -9.33 13.42 2.96
N ALA A 227 -9.80 12.56 3.87
CA ALA A 227 -9.26 12.53 5.23
C ALA A 227 -7.74 12.26 5.24
N TRP A 228 -7.27 11.39 4.33
CA TRP A 228 -5.87 11.04 4.22
C TRP A 228 -4.97 12.06 3.59
N VAL A 229 -5.31 12.54 2.40
CA VAL A 229 -4.52 13.61 1.76
C VAL A 229 -4.41 14.80 2.70
N THR A 230 -5.46 15.11 3.48
CA THR A 230 -5.40 16.13 4.53
C THR A 230 -4.36 15.80 5.60
N ALA A 231 -4.39 14.59 6.17
CA ALA A 231 -3.47 14.24 7.26
C ALA A 231 -2.01 14.05 6.81
N ILE A 232 -1.75 13.72 5.54
CA ILE A 232 -0.37 13.69 4.99
C ILE A 232 0.06 15.02 4.35
N GLY A 233 -0.84 16.01 4.30
CA GLY A 233 -0.58 17.31 3.67
C GLY A 233 -0.50 17.29 2.14
N ALA A 234 -1.06 16.28 1.49
CA ALA A 234 -1.12 16.17 0.03
C ALA A 234 -2.34 16.90 -0.55
N ALA A 235 -2.22 17.36 -1.80
CA ALA A 235 -3.34 17.93 -2.53
C ALA A 235 -4.27 16.85 -3.09
N SER A 236 -5.58 17.13 -3.11
CA SER A 236 -6.55 16.27 -3.79
C SER A 236 -7.72 17.06 -4.38
N ARG A 237 -8.37 16.46 -5.38
CA ARG A 237 -9.57 17.00 -6.03
C ARG A 237 -10.61 15.91 -6.30
N PRO A 238 -11.90 16.28 -6.46
CA PRO A 238 -12.92 15.35 -6.93
C PRO A 238 -12.48 14.66 -8.22
#